data_AF-A0A3S0N421-F1
#
_entry.id   AF-A0A3S0N421-F1
#
_cell.length_a   1.000
_cell.length_b   1.000
_cell.length_c   1.000
_cell.angle_alpha   90.00
_cell.angle_beta   90.00
_cell.angle_gamma   90.00
#
_symmetry.space_group_name_H-M   'P 1'
#
loop_
_entity.id
_entity.type
_entity.pdbx_description
1 polymer ?
#
loop_
_entity_poly.entity_id
_entity_poly.type
_entity_poly.pdbx_seq_one_letter_code
_entity_poly.pdbx_strand_id
1 'polypeptide(L)'
;MNTYAIPESLVSSYRGDGWALAATLKGQIVAIRYIVEIAPAIAERLEGPHAPLFVKQWLGTLEAMPIVRELQALGNVSAGMCSNWEFLEQ
;
A
#
# COMPACT_ATOMS: atom_id res chain seq x y z
N MET A 1 -0.06 14.25 4.53
CA MET A 1 0.15 12.94 5.19
C MET A 1 -1.11 12.64 5.96
N ASN A 2 -1.96 11.79 5.40
CA ASN A 2 -3.22 11.39 6.01
C ASN A 2 -3.04 10.04 6.70
N THR A 3 -3.75 9.84 7.81
CA THR A 3 -3.86 8.54 8.48
C THR A 3 -5.28 8.06 8.33
N TYR A 4 -5.44 6.80 7.92
CA TYR A 4 -6.75 6.18 7.74
C TYR A 4 -6.86 4.94 8.61
N ALA A 5 -7.98 4.79 9.32
CA ALA A 5 -8.28 3.53 9.99
C ALA A 5 -8.54 2.43 8.94
N ILE A 6 -7.95 1.25 9.15
CA ILE A 6 -8.20 0.06 8.34
C ILE A 6 -9.47 -0.59 8.88
N PRO A 7 -10.56 -0.65 8.11
CA PRO A 7 -11.82 -1.23 8.57
C PRO A 7 -11.70 -2.74 8.78
N GLU A 8 -12.49 -3.28 9.72
CA GLU A 8 -12.55 -4.72 10.00
C GLU A 8 -12.92 -5.57 8.78
N SER A 9 -13.64 -5.01 7.80
CA SER A 9 -13.95 -5.67 6.53
C SER A 9 -12.70 -6.09 5.75
N LEU A 10 -11.54 -5.50 6.05
CA LEU A 10 -10.25 -5.82 5.45
C LEU A 10 -9.36 -6.68 6.34
N VAL A 11 -9.88 -7.31 7.42
CA VAL A 11 -9.12 -8.23 8.29
C VAL A 11 -8.42 -9.34 7.51
N SER A 12 -9.05 -9.87 6.47
CA SER A 12 -8.50 -10.91 5.60
C SER A 12 -7.35 -10.42 4.72
N SER A 13 -7.24 -9.11 4.52
CA SER A 13 -6.20 -8.45 3.71
C SER A 13 -5.11 -7.81 4.57
N TYR A 14 -5.40 -7.47 5.83
CA TYR A 14 -4.41 -6.95 6.77
C TYR A 14 -3.39 -8.04 7.14
N ARG A 15 -2.11 -7.71 7.08
CA ARG A 15 -0.98 -8.62 7.37
C ARG A 15 -0.12 -8.12 8.54
N GLY A 16 -0.60 -7.11 9.26
CA GLY A 16 0.19 -6.42 10.28
C GLY A 16 1.00 -5.28 9.69
N ASP A 17 2.15 -5.01 10.32
CA ASP A 17 3.00 -3.89 9.97
C ASP A 17 3.70 -4.11 8.63
N GLY A 18 3.66 -3.12 7.73
CA GLY A 18 4.36 -3.21 6.45
C GLY A 18 3.93 -2.20 5.41
N TRP A 19 4.78 -2.03 4.40
CA TRP A 19 4.50 -1.17 3.25
C TRP A 19 3.39 -1.75 2.38
N ALA A 20 2.45 -0.90 1.99
CA ALA A 20 1.32 -1.27 1.15
C ALA A 20 0.91 -0.15 0.20
N LEU A 21 0.19 -0.53 -0.86
CA LEU A 21 -0.70 0.36 -1.58
C LEU A 21 -2.10 0.24 -0.98
N ALA A 22 -2.75 1.37 -0.75
CA ALA A 22 -4.14 1.42 -0.34
C ALA A 22 -4.98 2.20 -1.34
N ALA A 23 -6.18 1.70 -1.60
CA ALA A 23 -7.21 2.45 -2.31
C ALA A 23 -8.16 3.07 -1.28
N THR A 24 -8.41 4.37 -1.42
CA THR A 24 -9.30 5.16 -0.57
C THR A 24 -10.52 5.64 -1.35
N LEU A 25 -11.71 5.46 -0.77
CA LEU A 25 -12.96 5.97 -1.33
C LEU A 25 -13.76 6.66 -0.23
N LYS A 26 -14.12 7.93 -0.43
CA LYS A 26 -14.87 8.75 0.55
C LYS A 26 -14.24 8.75 1.95
N GLY A 27 -12.90 8.78 2.02
CA GLY A 27 -12.16 8.83 3.28
C GLY A 27 -12.01 7.49 4.00
N GLN A 28 -12.39 6.38 3.39
CA GLN A 28 -12.21 5.03 3.93
C GLN A 28 -11.29 4.19 3.05
N ILE A 29 -10.49 3.33 3.68
CA ILE A 29 -9.69 2.33 2.97
C ILE A 29 -10.63 1.24 2.46
N VAL A 30 -10.63 1.01 1.16
CA VAL A 30 -11.48 0.00 0.50
C VAL A 30 -10.70 -1.20 -0.03
N ALA A 31 -9.38 -1.06 -0.17
CA ALA A 31 -8.49 -2.17 -0.52
C ALA A 31 -7.06 -1.88 -0.06
N ILE A 32 -6.32 -2.96 0.26
CA ILE A 32 -4.90 -2.92 0.63
C ILE A 32 -4.18 -4.01 -0.17
N ARG A 33 -2.96 -3.71 -0.65
CA ARG A 33 -2.03 -4.66 -1.25
C ARG A 33 -0.64 -4.42 -0.67
N TYR A 34 -0.09 -5.42 0.01
CA TYR A 34 1.24 -5.32 0.60
C TYR A 34 2.31 -5.37 -0.50
N ILE A 35 3.27 -4.45 -0.44
CA ILE A 35 4.34 -4.36 -1.44
C ILE A 35 5.15 -5.66 -1.48
N VAL A 36 5.39 -6.30 -0.34
CA VAL A 36 6.11 -7.57 -0.25
C VAL A 36 5.45 -8.71 -1.05
N GLU A 37 4.12 -8.68 -1.23
CA GLU A 37 3.38 -9.69 -1.97
C GLU A 37 3.36 -9.39 -3.48
N ILE A 38 3.20 -8.12 -3.85
CA ILE A 38 3.03 -7.70 -5.25
C ILE A 38 4.34 -7.32 -5.95
N ALA A 39 5.41 -7.10 -5.19
CA ALA A 39 6.72 -6.64 -5.66
C ALA A 39 7.85 -7.37 -4.90
N PRO A 40 7.94 -8.71 -4.99
CA PRO A 40 8.92 -9.49 -4.24
C PRO A 40 10.37 -9.06 -4.54
N ALA A 41 10.64 -8.53 -5.72
CA ALA A 41 11.96 -8.03 -6.13
C ALA A 41 12.49 -6.86 -5.27
N ILE A 42 11.61 -6.12 -4.58
CA ILE A 42 12.01 -5.02 -3.68
C ILE A 42 11.71 -5.32 -2.21
N ALA A 43 11.17 -6.49 -1.87
CA ALA A 43 10.70 -6.81 -0.52
C ALA A 43 11.78 -6.60 0.56
N GLU A 44 12.98 -7.12 0.34
CA GLU A 44 14.12 -6.98 1.26
C GLU A 44 14.59 -5.53 1.43
N ARG A 45 14.24 -4.63 0.49
CA ARG A 45 14.63 -3.22 0.53
C ARG A 45 13.64 -2.34 1.30
N LEU A 46 12.54 -2.92 1.78
CA LEU A 46 11.51 -2.23 2.54
C LEU A 46 11.84 -2.15 4.03
N GLU A 47 12.85 -2.89 4.49
CA GLU A 47 13.39 -2.80 5.84
C GLU A 47 14.39 -1.65 5.93
N GLY A 48 13.91 -0.42 6.15
CA GLY A 48 14.79 0.71 6.43
C GLY A 48 14.25 2.08 6.02
N PRO A 49 15.00 3.16 6.32
CA PRO A 49 14.56 4.54 6.10
C PRO A 49 14.39 4.91 4.62
N HIS A 50 14.96 4.11 3.71
CA HIS A 50 14.88 4.35 2.26
C HIS A 50 13.71 3.64 1.58
N ALA A 51 12.88 2.90 2.33
CA ALA A 51 11.73 2.20 1.78
C ALA A 51 10.79 3.08 0.92
N PRO A 52 10.45 4.35 1.28
CA PRO A 52 9.63 5.21 0.42
C PRO A 52 10.24 5.42 -0.98
N LEU A 53 11.58 5.52 -1.07
CA LEU A 53 12.28 5.72 -2.33
C LEU A 53 12.15 4.47 -3.21
N PHE A 54 12.35 3.28 -2.64
CA PHE A 54 12.23 2.03 -3.39
C PHE A 54 10.80 1.77 -3.86
N VAL A 55 9.79 2.06 -3.03
CA VAL A 55 8.38 1.98 -3.43
C VAL A 55 8.08 2.94 -4.57
N LYS A 56 8.54 4.19 -4.48
CA LYS A 56 8.37 5.18 -5.56
C LYS A 56 9.04 4.76 -6.86
N GLN A 57 10.25 4.19 -6.79
CA GLN A 57 10.95 3.66 -7.96
C GLN A 57 10.19 2.50 -8.61
N TRP A 58 9.71 1.56 -7.79
CA TRP A 58 8.93 0.42 -8.28
C TRP A 58 7.59 0.85 -8.90
N LEU A 59 6.90 1.83 -8.32
CA LEU A 59 5.67 2.40 -8.89
C LEU A 59 5.87 3.01 -10.29
N GLY A 60 7.10 3.39 -10.66
CA GLY A 60 7.45 3.86 -12.00
C GLY A 60 7.71 2.75 -13.02
N THR A 61 7.63 1.48 -12.62
CA THR A 61 7.89 0.34 -13.51
C THR A 61 6.62 -0.14 -14.23
N LEU A 62 6.81 -0.83 -15.36
CA LEU A 62 5.70 -1.46 -16.09
C LEU A 62 5.00 -2.56 -15.26
N GLU A 63 5.72 -3.21 -14.36
CA GLU A 63 5.20 -4.27 -13.49
C GLU A 63 4.17 -3.75 -12.48
N ALA A 64 4.36 -2.54 -11.97
CA ALA A 64 3.43 -1.92 -11.03
C ALA A 64 2.12 -1.46 -11.69
N MET A 65 2.15 -1.13 -12.98
CA MET A 65 1.01 -0.53 -13.70
C MET A 65 -0.32 -1.31 -13.59
N PRO A 66 -0.39 -2.64 -13.85
CA PRO A 66 -1.65 -3.36 -13.73
C PRO A 66 -2.22 -3.32 -12.31
N ILE A 67 -1.36 -3.47 -11.29
CA ILE A 67 -1.78 -3.48 -9.88
C ILE A 67 -2.32 -2.11 -9.47
N VAL A 68 -1.61 -1.04 -9.83
CA VAL A 68 -2.06 0.33 -9.56
C VAL A 68 -3.38 0.61 -10.25
N ARG A 69 -3.54 0.17 -11.51
CA ARG A 69 -4.78 0.37 -12.27
C ARG A 69 -5.97 -0.37 -11.66
N GLU A 70 -5.77 -1.60 -11.18
CA GLU A 70 -6.80 -2.35 -10.46
C GLU A 70 -7.25 -1.62 -9.18
N LEU A 71 -6.32 -1.10 -8.39
CA LEU A 71 -6.64 -0.34 -7.18
C LEU A 71 -7.30 1.01 -7.52
N GLN A 72 -6.89 1.67 -8.60
CA GLN A 72 -7.50 2.92 -9.07
C GLN A 72 -8.96 2.75 -9.50
N ALA A 73 -9.36 1.56 -9.94
CA ALA A 73 -10.76 1.27 -10.23
C ALA A 73 -11.64 1.26 -8.96
N LEU A 74 -11.04 1.11 -7.78
CA LEU A 74 -11.74 1.09 -6.49
C LEU A 74 -11.74 2.45 -5.78
N GLY A 75 -10.74 3.31 -6.04
CA GLY A 75 -10.62 4.61 -5.39
C GLY A 75 -9.28 5.32 -5.66
N ASN A 76 -8.99 6.34 -4.86
CA ASN A 76 -7.71 7.04 -4.92
C ASN A 76 -6.60 6.19 -4.30
N VAL A 77 -5.52 5.96 -5.05
CA VAL A 77 -4.44 5.06 -4.63
C VAL A 77 -3.28 5.86 -4.04
N SER A 78 -2.81 5.44 -2.88
CA SER A 78 -1.57 5.95 -2.29
C SER A 78 -0.71 4.84 -1.72
N ALA A 79 0.58 5.12 -1.58
CA ALA A 79 1.54 4.25 -0.93
C ALA A 79 1.71 4.68 0.53
N GLY A 80 1.96 3.74 1.42
CA GLY A 80 2.11 4.04 2.83
C GLY A 80 2.46 2.84 3.68
N MET A 81 2.46 3.06 4.99
CA MET A 81 2.74 2.04 5.99
C MET A 81 1.43 1.62 6.66
N CYS A 82 1.12 0.33 6.60
CA CYS A 82 0.16 -0.28 7.52
C CYS A 82 0.85 -0.47 8.88
N SER A 83 0.25 0.01 9.97
CA SER A 83 0.68 -0.30 11.33
C SER A 83 -0.46 -0.08 12.32
N ASN A 84 -0.60 -0.97 13.31
CA ASN A 84 -1.64 -0.88 14.35
C ASN A 84 -3.06 -0.62 13.81
N TRP A 85 -3.48 -1.34 12.76
CA TRP A 85 -4.78 -1.12 12.09
C TRP A 85 -4.98 0.26 11.48
N GLU A 86 -3.90 1.00 11.23
CA GLU A 86 -3.91 2.27 10.52
C GLU A 86 -3.07 2.17 9.26
N PHE A 87 -3.44 2.96 8.26
CA PHE A 87 -2.65 3.20 7.06
C PHE A 87 -2.15 4.64 7.08
N LEU A 88 -0.84 4.82 7.19
CA LEU A 88 -0.16 6.10 7.16
C LEU A 88 0.34 6.36 5.74
N GLU A 89 -0.36 7.23 5.02
CA GLU A 89 0.01 7.67 3.67
C GLU A 89 1.38 8.35 3.66
N GLN A 90 2.18 8.16 2.60
CA GLN A 90 3.54 8.70 2.44
C GLN A 90 3.67 9.59 1.20
#